data_AF-A0A0H2SKF6-F1
#
_entry.id   AF-A0A0H2SKF6-F1
#
_cell.length_a   1.000
_cell.length_b   1.000
_cell.length_c   1.000
_cell.angle_alpha   90.00
_cell.angle_beta   90.00
_cell.angle_gamma   90.00
#
_symmetry.space_group_name_H-M   'P 1'
#
loop_
_entity.id
_entity.type
_entity.pdbx_description
1 polymer ?
#
loop_
_entity_poly.entity_id
_entity_poly.type
_entity_poly.pdbx_seq_one_letter_code
_entity_poly.pdbx_strand_id
1 'polypeptide(L)'
;MKRKELRKVNKKGISKRQQRAIEMLLDIEKDYTKKEIAAKLGISETALYKWFKKEEFVEELNKQSEEFFKRSKNIVNKALLKKIMKGDVSAMRLYYEKENEFVQKHQFSGNFELVIDGNEINDSEN
;
A
#
# COMPACT_ATOMS: atom_id res chain seq x y z
N MET A 1 -25.16 -48.95 -2.18
CA MET A 1 -24.04 -48.02 -1.86
C MET A 1 -24.47 -46.59 -2.17
N LYS A 2 -24.83 -45.79 -1.16
CA LYS A 2 -25.20 -44.38 -1.35
C LYS A 2 -23.92 -43.54 -1.50
N ARG A 3 -23.75 -42.87 -2.66
CA ARG A 3 -22.69 -41.88 -2.87
C ARG A 3 -22.84 -40.80 -1.81
N LYS A 4 -21.84 -40.70 -0.93
CA LYS A 4 -21.74 -39.65 0.07
C LYS A 4 -21.69 -38.32 -0.69
N GLU A 5 -22.78 -37.55 -0.66
CA GLU A 5 -22.77 -36.16 -1.09
C GLU A 5 -21.67 -35.45 -0.30
N LEU A 6 -20.57 -35.13 -0.98
CA LEU A 6 -19.54 -34.27 -0.46
C LEU A 6 -20.18 -32.89 -0.31
N ARG A 7 -20.71 -32.63 0.89
CA ARG A 7 -21.27 -31.36 1.31
C ARG A 7 -20.32 -30.25 0.87
N LYS A 8 -20.76 -29.40 -0.06
CA LYS A 8 -20.13 -28.10 -0.33
C LYS A 8 -20.26 -27.29 0.95
N VAL A 9 -19.26 -27.40 1.82
CA VAL A 9 -19.08 -26.44 2.89
C VAL A 9 -18.71 -25.14 2.20
N ASN A 10 -19.68 -24.23 2.09
CA ASN A 10 -19.42 -22.81 1.89
C ASN A 10 -18.57 -22.33 3.07
N LYS A 11 -17.25 -22.54 2.99
CA LYS A 11 -16.32 -21.82 3.84
C LYS A 11 -16.32 -20.39 3.32
N LYS A 12 -17.00 -19.49 4.02
CA LYS A 12 -16.74 -18.05 3.91
C LYS A 12 -15.23 -17.86 4.10
N GLY A 13 -14.56 -17.34 3.10
CA GLY A 13 -13.12 -17.08 3.12
C GLY A 13 -12.33 -17.78 2.01
N ILE A 14 -11.17 -17.20 1.71
CA ILE A 14 -10.27 -17.69 0.66
C ILE A 14 -9.73 -19.10 0.96
N SER A 15 -9.55 -19.89 -0.09
CA SER A 15 -8.94 -21.22 0.00
C SER A 15 -7.44 -21.14 0.30
N LYS A 16 -6.85 -22.24 0.82
CA LYS A 16 -5.39 -22.33 1.04
C LYS A 16 -4.57 -22.06 -0.22
N ARG A 17 -5.07 -22.45 -1.41
CA ARG A 17 -4.38 -22.17 -2.68
C ARG A 17 -4.46 -20.69 -3.05
N GLN A 18 -5.58 -20.04 -2.78
CA GLN A 18 -5.73 -18.60 -2.95
C GLN A 18 -4.83 -17.83 -2.00
N GLN A 19 -4.75 -18.23 -0.73
CA GLN A 19 -3.82 -17.65 0.24
C GLN A 19 -2.38 -17.72 -0.25
N ARG A 20 -1.94 -18.90 -0.72
CA ARG A 20 -0.58 -19.06 -1.26
C ARG A 20 -0.36 -18.26 -2.54
N ALA A 21 -1.40 -18.07 -3.37
CA ALA A 21 -1.31 -17.17 -4.51
C ALA A 21 -1.10 -15.71 -4.09
N ILE A 22 -1.82 -15.25 -3.06
CA ILE A 22 -1.66 -13.90 -2.50
C ILE A 22 -0.25 -13.70 -1.95
N GLU A 23 0.27 -14.65 -1.18
CA GLU A 23 1.66 -14.62 -0.68
C GLU A 23 2.68 -14.46 -1.83
N MET A 24 2.48 -15.18 -2.93
CA MET A 24 3.36 -15.09 -4.10
C MET A 24 3.18 -13.78 -4.88
N LEU A 25 1.97 -13.22 -4.93
CA LEU A 25 1.69 -11.92 -5.56
C LEU A 25 2.32 -10.76 -4.79
N LEU A 26 2.49 -10.91 -3.47
CA LEU A 26 3.09 -9.90 -2.59
C LEU A 26 4.60 -10.09 -2.38
N ASP A 27 5.19 -11.14 -2.96
CA ASP A 27 6.63 -11.41 -2.88
C ASP A 27 7.41 -10.46 -3.79
N ILE A 28 7.98 -9.41 -3.18
CA ILE A 28 8.76 -8.38 -3.88
C ILE A 28 10.16 -8.85 -4.33
N GLU A 29 10.63 -10.01 -3.89
CA GLU A 29 11.98 -10.50 -4.25
C GLU A 29 11.97 -11.34 -5.52
N LYS A 30 10.85 -12.04 -5.78
CA LYS A 30 10.79 -13.07 -6.84
C LYS A 30 9.96 -12.69 -8.05
N ASP A 31 9.30 -11.53 -8.03
CA ASP A 31 8.54 -10.91 -9.13
C ASP A 31 7.78 -11.93 -10.01
N TYR A 32 7.00 -12.79 -9.35
CA TYR A 32 6.36 -13.90 -10.04
C TYR A 32 5.30 -13.42 -11.03
N THR A 33 5.40 -13.91 -12.27
CA THR A 33 4.33 -13.74 -13.26
C THR A 33 3.10 -14.58 -12.87
N LYS A 34 1.91 -14.16 -13.29
CA LYS A 34 0.67 -14.92 -13.07
C LYS A 34 0.76 -16.37 -13.60
N LYS A 35 1.50 -16.56 -14.70
CA LYS A 35 1.81 -17.87 -15.28
C LYS A 35 2.62 -18.75 -14.34
N GLU A 36 3.68 -18.21 -13.74
CA GLU A 36 4.52 -18.95 -12.78
C GLU A 36 3.78 -19.28 -11.49
N ILE A 37 2.93 -18.35 -11.01
CA ILE A 37 2.05 -18.59 -9.85
C ILE A 37 1.10 -19.74 -10.16
N ALA A 38 0.42 -19.70 -11.30
CA ALA A 38 -0.50 -20.75 -11.71
C ALA A 38 0.20 -22.12 -11.82
N ALA A 39 1.38 -22.16 -12.44
CA ALA A 39 2.19 -23.37 -12.57
C ALA A 39 2.61 -23.93 -11.20
N LYS A 40 3.14 -23.09 -10.30
CA LYS A 40 3.56 -23.50 -8.95
C LYS A 40 2.42 -23.99 -8.07
N LEU A 41 1.20 -23.50 -8.30
CA LEU A 41 0.00 -23.91 -7.56
C LEU A 41 -0.74 -25.09 -8.21
N GLY A 42 -0.29 -25.55 -9.38
CA GLY A 42 -0.95 -26.64 -10.13
C GLY A 42 -2.36 -26.27 -10.57
N ILE A 43 -2.58 -25.02 -10.99
CA ILE A 43 -3.85 -24.51 -11.50
C ILE A 43 -3.68 -23.93 -12.90
N SER A 44 -4.77 -23.78 -13.64
CA SER A 44 -4.73 -23.03 -14.90
C SER A 44 -4.64 -21.52 -14.63
N GLU A 45 -3.98 -20.79 -15.54
CA GLU A 45 -3.95 -19.32 -15.49
C GLU A 45 -5.36 -18.74 -15.45
N THR A 46 -6.29 -19.31 -16.22
CA THR A 46 -7.71 -18.91 -16.22
C THR A 46 -8.35 -19.04 -14.83
N ALA A 47 -7.98 -20.05 -14.04
CA ALA A 47 -8.49 -20.19 -12.67
C ALA A 47 -7.98 -19.06 -11.76
N LEU A 48 -6.70 -18.69 -11.90
CA LEU A 48 -6.13 -17.53 -11.21
C LEU A 48 -6.81 -16.22 -11.64
N TYR A 49 -7.00 -15.99 -12.94
CA TYR A 49 -7.73 -14.82 -13.44
C TYR A 49 -9.17 -14.75 -12.93
N LYS A 50 -9.84 -15.90 -12.77
CA LYS A 50 -11.18 -15.96 -12.16
C LYS A 50 -11.18 -15.54 -10.69
N TRP A 51 -10.09 -15.75 -9.95
CA TRP A 51 -9.99 -15.29 -8.56
C TRP A 51 -9.93 -13.77 -8.47
N PHE A 52 -9.23 -13.10 -9.39
CA PHE A 52 -9.22 -11.62 -9.46
C PHE A 52 -10.59 -11.00 -9.77
N LYS A 53 -11.58 -11.79 -10.21
CA LYS A 53 -12.95 -11.33 -10.41
C LYS A 53 -13.85 -11.57 -9.18
N LYS A 54 -13.32 -12.20 -8.13
CA LYS A 54 -14.06 -12.47 -6.89
C LYS A 54 -13.67 -11.43 -5.85
N GLU A 55 -14.66 -10.71 -5.36
CA GLU A 55 -14.51 -9.67 -4.33
C GLU A 55 -13.73 -10.19 -3.11
N GLU A 56 -14.14 -11.33 -2.55
CA GLU A 56 -13.46 -11.94 -1.38
C GLU A 56 -11.95 -12.15 -1.57
N PHE A 57 -11.50 -12.45 -2.79
CA PHE A 57 -10.07 -12.64 -3.07
C PHE A 57 -9.34 -11.30 -3.19
N VAL A 58 -9.97 -10.32 -3.84
CA VAL A 58 -9.41 -8.98 -4.03
C VAL A 58 -9.33 -8.24 -2.69
N GLU A 59 -10.35 -8.34 -1.86
CA GLU A 59 -10.36 -7.76 -0.51
C GLU A 59 -9.22 -8.30 0.35
N GLU A 60 -9.05 -9.62 0.38
CA GLU A 60 -8.00 -10.25 1.18
C GLU A 60 -6.60 -9.96 0.62
N LEU A 61 -6.44 -9.88 -0.70
CA LEU A 61 -5.19 -9.44 -1.34
C LEU A 61 -4.86 -8.00 -0.95
N ASN A 62 -5.82 -7.09 -1.02
CA ASN A 62 -5.62 -5.67 -0.69
C ASN A 62 -5.28 -5.49 0.79
N LYS A 63 -6.00 -6.21 1.67
CA LYS A 63 -5.74 -6.21 3.11
C LYS A 63 -4.32 -6.68 3.43
N GLN A 64 -3.89 -7.81 2.85
CA GLN A 64 -2.52 -8.33 3.08
C GLN A 64 -1.45 -7.41 2.48
N SER A 65 -1.73 -6.78 1.33
CA SER A 65 -0.87 -5.75 0.75
C SER A 65 -0.69 -4.58 1.72
N GLU A 66 -1.77 -4.05 2.27
CA GLU A 66 -1.73 -2.94 3.21
C GLU A 66 -0.97 -3.29 4.49
N GLU A 67 -1.21 -4.49 5.05
CA GLU A 67 -0.46 -4.98 6.21
C GLU A 67 1.03 -5.14 5.91
N PHE A 68 1.38 -5.67 4.73
CA PHE A 68 2.75 -5.79 4.28
C PHE A 68 3.42 -4.41 4.18
N PHE A 69 2.76 -3.45 3.54
CA PHE A 69 3.26 -2.07 3.44
C PHE A 69 3.49 -1.43 4.81
N LYS A 70 2.51 -1.55 5.73
CA LYS A 70 2.64 -1.04 7.11
C LYS A 70 3.86 -1.61 7.84
N ARG A 71 4.14 -2.91 7.68
CA ARG A 71 5.30 -3.58 8.30
C ARG A 71 6.62 -3.31 7.56
N SER A 72 6.56 -2.93 6.29
CA SER A 72 7.73 -2.73 5.43
C SER A 72 8.51 -1.43 5.67
N LYS A 73 8.05 -0.54 6.57
CA LYS A 73 8.69 0.78 6.84
C LYS A 73 10.21 0.69 7.01
N ASN A 74 10.70 -0.29 7.76
CA ASN A 74 12.13 -0.51 7.98
C ASN A 74 12.87 -0.95 6.71
N ILE A 75 12.23 -1.79 5.88
CA ILE A 75 12.78 -2.25 4.60
C ILE A 75 12.88 -1.07 3.62
N VAL A 76 11.83 -0.26 3.53
CA VAL A 76 11.80 0.95 2.70
C VAL A 76 12.89 1.93 3.13
N ASN A 77 12.99 2.23 4.43
CA ASN A 77 14.05 3.10 4.96
C ASN A 77 15.45 2.53 4.65
N LYS A 78 15.65 1.22 4.81
CA LYS A 78 16.94 0.57 4.48
C LYS A 78 17.26 0.68 2.99
N ALA A 79 16.28 0.50 2.11
CA ALA A 79 16.46 0.67 0.67
C ALA A 79 16.77 2.12 0.29
N LEU A 80 16.09 3.09 0.93
CA LEU A 80 16.33 4.51 0.77
C LEU A 80 17.76 4.88 1.18
N LEU A 81 18.20 4.47 2.37
CA LEU A 81 19.56 4.70 2.87
C LEU A 81 20.62 4.11 1.92
N LYS A 82 20.41 2.90 1.40
CA LYS A 82 21.31 2.30 0.41
C LYS A 82 21.45 3.13 -0.87
N LYS A 83 20.38 3.80 -1.31
CA LYS A 83 20.43 4.71 -2.47
C LYS A 83 21.16 6.02 -2.13
N ILE A 84 20.89 6.59 -0.96
CA ILE A 84 21.57 7.79 -0.45
C ILE A 84 23.09 7.56 -0.37
N MET A 85 23.53 6.44 0.20
CA MET A 85 24.95 6.08 0.30
C MET A 85 25.63 5.92 -1.06
N LYS A 86 24.86 5.69 -2.14
CA LYS A 86 25.35 5.61 -3.51
C LYS A 86 25.35 6.97 -4.25
N GLY A 87 24.97 8.06 -3.58
CA GLY A 87 24.94 9.40 -4.18
C GLY A 87 23.65 9.73 -4.94
N ASP A 88 22.56 8.97 -4.75
CA ASP A 88 21.26 9.27 -5.38
C ASP A 88 20.65 10.53 -4.75
N VAL A 89 20.75 11.66 -5.44
CA VAL A 89 20.27 12.99 -4.98
C VAL A 89 18.74 12.99 -4.80
N SER A 90 17.99 12.25 -5.61
CA SER A 90 16.54 12.14 -5.46
C SER A 90 16.18 11.40 -4.17
N ALA A 91 16.93 10.35 -3.82
CA ALA A 91 16.76 9.64 -2.56
C ALA A 91 17.12 10.52 -1.35
N MET A 92 18.16 11.36 -1.45
CA MET A 92 18.52 12.34 -0.42
C MET A 92 17.42 13.38 -0.23
N ARG A 93 16.90 13.94 -1.31
CA ARG A 93 15.76 14.87 -1.29
C ARG A 93 14.56 14.26 -0.59
N LEU A 94 14.19 13.03 -0.95
CA LEU A 94 13.06 12.31 -0.34
C LEU A 94 13.26 12.09 1.17
N TYR A 95 14.49 11.85 1.62
CA TYR A 95 14.82 11.74 3.04
C TYR A 95 14.56 13.06 3.78
N TYR A 96 15.07 14.18 3.25
CA TYR A 96 14.86 15.49 3.90
C TYR A 96 13.41 15.99 3.81
N GLU A 97 12.69 15.70 2.72
CA GLU A 97 11.25 15.96 2.61
C GLU A 97 10.46 15.18 3.66
N LYS A 98 10.82 13.91 3.90
CA LYS A 98 10.17 13.07 4.92
C LYS A 98 10.41 13.57 6.35
N GLU A 99 11.58 14.12 6.64
CA GLU A 99 11.93 14.67 7.97
C GLU A 99 11.38 16.10 8.18
N ASN A 100 10.54 16.62 7.26
CA ASN A 100 10.02 17.99 7.26
C ASN A 100 11.10 19.10 7.21
N GLU A 101 12.34 18.77 6.80
CA GLU A 101 13.41 19.76 6.65
C GLU A 101 13.25 20.60 5.37
N PHE A 102 12.34 20.22 4.47
CA PHE A 102 11.92 21.01 3.32
C PHE A 102 10.48 21.51 3.49
N VAL A 103 10.32 22.76 3.95
CA VAL A 103 9.04 23.47 3.82
C VAL A 103 8.86 23.86 2.36
N GLN A 104 7.85 23.30 1.71
CA GLN A 104 7.50 23.64 0.34
C GLN A 104 7.02 25.11 0.30
N LYS A 105 7.91 26.00 -0.16
CA LYS A 105 7.59 27.43 -0.30
C LYS A 105 6.58 27.61 -1.44
N HIS A 106 5.38 28.05 -1.09
CA HIS A 106 4.38 28.47 -2.06
C HIS A 106 4.55 29.97 -2.29
N GLN A 107 4.88 30.37 -3.51
CA GLN A 107 4.82 31.77 -3.92
C GLN A 107 3.43 32.04 -4.48
N PHE A 108 2.63 32.81 -3.75
CA PHE A 108 1.36 33.30 -4.25
C PHE A 108 1.58 34.69 -4.86
N SER A 109 1.13 34.90 -6.09
CA SER A 109 1.09 36.22 -6.74
C SER A 109 -0.36 36.60 -6.98
N GLY A 110 -0.83 37.69 -6.38
CA GLY A 110 -2.19 38.18 -6.48
C GLY A 110 -2.43 39.34 -5.50
N ASN A 111 -3.61 39.94 -5.56
CA ASN A 111 -4.04 40.91 -4.56
C ASN A 111 -4.56 40.14 -3.33
N PHE A 112 -3.88 40.29 -2.20
CA PHE A 112 -4.33 39.73 -0.93
C PHE A 112 -5.01 40.82 -0.12
N GLU A 113 -6.26 40.59 0.29
CA GLU A 113 -6.89 41.38 1.34
C GLU A 113 -6.46 40.78 2.69
N LEU A 114 -5.71 41.56 3.48
CA LEU A 114 -5.33 41.18 4.83
C LEU A 114 -6.50 41.46 5.77
N VAL A 115 -7.26 40.44 6.12
CA VAL A 115 -8.25 40.53 7.21
C VAL A 115 -7.55 40.21 8.51
N ILE A 116 -7.26 41.24 9.30
CA ILE A 116 -6.84 41.10 10.69
C ILE A 116 -8.13 41.14 11.51
N ASP A 117 -8.56 40.00 12.04
CA ASP A 117 -9.63 39.97 13.04
C ASP A 117 -9.10 40.64 14.31
N GLY A 118 -9.32 41.95 14.41
CA GLY A 118 -9.00 42.74 15.58
C GLY A 118 -9.90 42.32 16.73
N ASN A 119 -9.36 41.60 17.70
CA ASN A 119 -9.91 41.64 19.04
C ASN A 119 -9.76 43.08 19.55
N GLU A 120 -10.89 43.75 19.79
CA GLU A 120 -10.95 45.03 20.48
C GLU A 120 -10.23 44.90 21.83
N ILE A 121 -9.08 45.56 21.96
CA ILE A 121 -8.50 45.85 23.27
C ILE A 121 -9.26 47.07 23.77
N ASN A 122 -10.27 46.84 24.61
CA ASN A 122 -10.87 47.91 25.41
C ASN A 122 -9.85 48.36 26.45
N ASP A 123 -8.97 49.28 26.08
CA ASP A 123 -8.27 50.12 27.06
C ASP A 123 -9.22 51.23 27.50
N SER A 124 -10.04 50.91 28.49
CA SER A 124 -10.67 51.92 29.33
C SER A 124 -9.60 52.52 30.25
N GLU A 125 -9.02 53.65 29.85
CA GLU A 125 -8.32 54.59 30.75
C GLU A 125 -8.72 56.05 30.43
N ASN A 126 -9.73 56.52 31.17
CA ASN A 126 -9.80 57.76 31.97
C ASN A 126 -11.23 58.30 32.08
#